data_AF-A0A8J8BA03-F1
#
_entry.id   AF-A0A8J8BA03-F1
#
_cell.length_a   1.000
_cell.length_b   1.000
_cell.length_c   1.000
_cell.angle_alpha   90.00
_cell.angle_beta   90.00
_cell.angle_gamma   90.00
#
_symmetry.space_group_name_H-M   'P 1'
#
loop_
_entity.id
_entity.type
_entity.pdbx_description
1 polymer ?
#
loop_
_entity_poly.entity_id
_entity_poly.type
_entity_poly.pdbx_seq_one_letter_code
_entity_poly.pdbx_strand_id
1 'polypeptide(L)'
;MLRRVIDELINRDKHAEGGGGTHGLRHRFGEQINGQNGPGTPSWDTHDQAIRNQQRGLRRRLEEWQQNNCGPPPPGAWQWATRPAPQPSEWVDPNPGPSTREVATYAAGGAAAVGAGYLLYRGIRMLPSLFPPLWGTIPANLAIP
;
A
#
# COMPACT_ATOMS: atom_id res chain seq x y z
N MET A 1 32.23 -7.62 -16.25
CA MET A 1 31.80 -7.27 -14.86
C MET A 1 30.60 -6.33 -14.84
N LEU A 2 30.61 -5.19 -15.54
CA LEU A 2 29.52 -4.20 -15.53
C LEU A 2 28.13 -4.76 -15.87
N ARG A 3 28.02 -5.66 -16.86
CA ARG A 3 26.75 -6.27 -17.25
C ARG A 3 26.07 -6.98 -16.07
N ARG A 4 26.84 -7.76 -15.31
CA ARG A 4 26.37 -8.48 -14.13
C ARG A 4 25.95 -7.51 -13.03
N VAL A 5 26.74 -6.47 -12.77
CA VAL A 5 26.38 -5.46 -11.75
C VAL A 5 25.10 -4.72 -12.12
N ILE A 6 24.91 -4.34 -13.40
CA ILE A 6 23.67 -3.73 -13.89
C ILE A 6 22.49 -4.68 -13.68
N ASP A 7 22.66 -5.96 -14.00
CA ASP A 7 21.62 -6.97 -13.81
C ASP A 7 21.28 -7.16 -12.33
N GLU A 8 22.27 -7.28 -11.44
CA GLU A 8 22.06 -7.36 -9.99
C GLU A 8 21.34 -6.11 -9.46
N LEU A 9 21.70 -4.91 -9.93
CA LEU A 9 21.03 -3.68 -9.52
C LEU A 9 19.53 -3.65 -9.88
N ILE A 10 19.14 -4.33 -10.96
CA ILE A 10 17.75 -4.36 -11.45
C ILE A 10 16.98 -5.57 -10.89
N ASN A 11 17.57 -6.75 -10.94
CA ASN A 11 16.86 -8.04 -10.82
C ASN A 11 17.26 -8.87 -9.60
N ARG A 12 18.27 -8.48 -8.81
CA ARG A 12 18.74 -9.29 -7.68
C ARG A 12 17.60 -9.62 -6.69
N ASP A 13 17.45 -10.91 -6.42
CA ASP A 13 16.61 -11.40 -5.34
C ASP A 13 17.50 -11.75 -4.13
N LYS A 14 17.40 -10.96 -3.05
CA LYS A 14 18.19 -11.19 -1.84
C LYS A 14 17.85 -12.54 -1.19
N HIS A 15 16.63 -13.05 -1.34
CA HIS A 15 16.20 -14.29 -0.72
C HIS A 15 16.81 -15.50 -1.43
N ALA A 16 16.96 -15.42 -2.76
CA ALA A 16 17.68 -16.41 -3.54
C ALA A 16 19.20 -16.42 -3.23
N GLU A 17 19.75 -15.32 -2.70
CA GLU A 17 21.18 -15.15 -2.40
C GLU A 17 21.51 -15.22 -0.89
N GLY A 18 20.72 -15.97 -0.11
CA GLY A 18 21.03 -16.22 1.31
C GLY A 18 20.68 -15.06 2.26
N GLY A 19 19.84 -14.13 1.82
CA GLY A 19 19.26 -13.07 2.66
C GLY A 19 20.14 -11.84 2.88
N GLY A 20 21.38 -11.84 2.38
CA GLY A 20 22.30 -10.72 2.49
C GLY A 20 22.05 -9.62 1.46
N GLY A 21 22.47 -8.38 1.76
CA GLY A 21 22.48 -7.25 0.83
C GLY A 21 21.11 -6.69 0.44
N THR A 22 21.09 -5.81 -0.57
CA THR A 22 19.88 -5.11 -1.05
C THR A 22 19.25 -5.84 -2.23
N HIS A 23 17.92 -5.93 -2.27
CA HIS A 23 17.20 -6.34 -3.48
C HIS A 23 17.46 -5.41 -4.66
N GLY A 24 17.38 -5.96 -5.88
CA GLY A 24 17.30 -5.19 -7.11
C GLY A 24 16.03 -4.34 -7.18
N LEU A 25 16.05 -3.32 -8.05
CA LEU A 25 14.96 -2.36 -8.23
C LEU A 25 13.60 -3.04 -8.44
N ARG A 26 13.54 -4.11 -9.23
CA ARG A 26 12.29 -4.83 -9.52
C ARG A 26 11.60 -5.30 -8.24
N HIS A 27 12.34 -5.93 -7.35
CA HIS A 27 11.82 -6.43 -6.09
C HIS A 27 11.48 -5.28 -5.13
N ARG A 28 12.35 -4.26 -5.02
CA ARG A 28 12.08 -3.10 -4.15
C ARG A 28 10.82 -2.33 -4.54
N PHE A 29 10.57 -2.14 -5.84
CA PHE A 29 9.32 -1.54 -6.30
C PHE A 29 8.10 -2.39 -5.91
N GLY A 30 8.20 -3.72 -6.06
CA GLY A 30 7.15 -4.63 -5.65
C GLY A 30 6.88 -4.59 -4.14
N GLU A 31 7.93 -4.59 -3.32
CA GLU A 31 7.85 -4.46 -1.86
C GLU A 31 7.26 -3.11 -1.42
N GLN A 32 7.54 -2.02 -2.14
CA GLN A 32 6.98 -0.71 -1.82
C GLN A 32 5.47 -0.68 -2.11
N ILE A 33 5.05 -1.17 -3.29
CA ILE A 33 3.65 -1.11 -3.74
C ILE A 33 2.76 -2.09 -2.98
N ASN A 34 3.24 -3.32 -2.75
CA ASN A 34 2.43 -4.42 -2.22
C ASN A 34 2.86 -4.86 -0.80
N GLY A 35 3.74 -4.09 -0.16
CA GLY A 35 4.25 -4.40 1.16
C GLY A 35 3.23 -4.14 2.28
N GLN A 36 3.45 -4.81 3.41
CA GLN A 36 2.60 -4.66 4.60
C GLN A 36 2.63 -3.25 5.21
N ASN A 37 3.73 -2.52 5.03
CA ASN A 37 3.96 -1.24 5.66
C ASN A 37 3.87 -0.12 4.62
N GLY A 38 2.77 0.63 4.65
CA GLY A 38 2.48 1.69 3.71
C GLY A 38 3.14 3.04 4.00
N PRO A 39 2.73 4.10 3.27
CA PRO A 39 3.26 5.46 3.41
C PRO A 39 3.21 5.99 4.85
N GLY A 40 4.25 6.72 5.25
CA GLY A 40 4.39 7.26 6.61
C GLY A 40 4.95 6.26 7.63
N THR A 41 5.26 5.02 7.21
CA THR A 41 5.97 4.05 8.05
C THR A 41 7.49 4.11 7.82
N PRO A 42 8.32 3.78 8.83
CA PRO A 42 9.78 3.68 8.65
C PRO A 42 10.20 2.67 7.58
N SER A 43 9.41 1.62 7.37
CA SER A 43 9.66 0.62 6.34
C SER A 43 9.52 1.22 4.94
N TRP A 44 8.46 2.01 4.70
CA TRP A 44 8.25 2.71 3.44
C TRP A 44 9.39 3.68 3.12
N ASP A 45 9.83 4.45 4.12
CA ASP A 45 10.93 5.41 3.95
C ASP A 45 12.25 4.71 3.67
N THR A 46 12.52 3.59 4.36
CA THR A 46 13.72 2.78 4.16
C THR A 46 13.76 2.19 2.75
N HIS A 47 12.62 1.70 2.25
CA HIS A 47 12.49 1.16 0.91
C HIS A 47 12.61 2.25 -0.17
N ASP A 48 11.98 3.42 0.00
CA ASP A 48 12.11 4.56 -0.91
C ASP A 48 13.59 5.02 -1.02
N GLN A 49 14.28 5.13 0.12
CA GLN A 49 15.71 5.43 0.13
C GLN A 49 16.54 4.37 -0.59
N ALA A 50 16.25 3.08 -0.35
CA ALA A 50 16.92 1.97 -1.04
C ALA A 50 16.69 2.03 -2.56
N ILE A 51 15.46 2.29 -3.01
CA ILE A 51 15.13 2.48 -4.43
C ILE A 51 15.97 3.62 -5.03
N ARG A 52 15.96 4.80 -4.42
CA ARG A 52 16.69 5.97 -4.93
C ARG A 52 18.20 5.74 -4.95
N ASN A 53 18.76 5.10 -3.93
CA ASN A 53 20.17 4.71 -3.88
C ASN A 53 20.51 3.74 -5.02
N GLN A 54 19.70 2.71 -5.22
CA GLN A 54 19.90 1.70 -6.25
C GLN A 54 19.79 2.31 -7.66
N GLN A 55 18.85 3.25 -7.88
CA GLN A 55 18.72 3.99 -9.14
C GLN A 55 19.93 4.89 -9.43
N ARG A 56 20.46 5.59 -8.42
CA ARG A 56 21.72 6.35 -8.55
C ARG A 56 22.89 5.44 -8.90
N GLY A 57 23.00 4.30 -8.21
CA GLY A 57 24.01 3.28 -8.50
C GLY A 57 23.91 2.77 -9.93
N LEU A 58 22.69 2.44 -10.38
CA LEU A 58 22.43 1.97 -11.74
C LEU A 58 22.79 3.03 -12.78
N ARG A 59 22.40 4.29 -12.57
CA ARG A 59 22.76 5.41 -13.46
C ARG A 59 24.27 5.53 -13.62
N ARG A 60 25.02 5.52 -12.51
CA ARG A 60 26.49 5.56 -12.53
C ARG A 60 27.09 4.41 -13.33
N ARG A 61 26.55 3.19 -13.21
CA ARG A 61 27.03 2.03 -13.98
C ARG A 61 26.67 2.10 -15.47
N LEU A 62 25.55 2.72 -15.82
CA LEU A 62 25.18 2.97 -17.21
C LEU A 62 26.03 4.07 -17.85
N GLU A 63 26.38 5.12 -17.09
CA GLU A 63 27.34 6.13 -17.52
C GLU A 63 28.73 5.52 -17.74
N GLU A 64 29.21 4.68 -16.82
CA GLU A 64 30.46 3.94 -16.95
C GLU A 64 30.44 2.99 -18.16
N TRP A 65 29.32 2.31 -18.41
CA TRP A 65 29.11 1.48 -19.60
C TRP A 65 29.29 2.28 -20.89
N GLN A 66 28.71 3.48 -20.95
CA GLN A 66 28.82 4.37 -22.10
C GLN A 66 30.24 4.90 -22.28
N GLN A 67 30.89 5.34 -21.20
CA GLN A 67 32.27 5.83 -21.22
C GLN A 67 33.25 4.77 -21.73
N ASN A 68 33.00 3.51 -21.38
CA ASN A 68 33.81 2.37 -21.82
C ASN A 68 33.45 1.86 -23.23
N ASN A 69 32.58 2.55 -23.98
CA ASN A 69 32.14 2.17 -25.33
C ASN A 69 31.66 0.70 -25.44
N CYS A 70 30.96 0.21 -24.41
CA CYS A 70 30.52 -1.20 -24.32
C CYS A 70 29.37 -1.58 -25.27
N GLY A 71 29.05 -0.73 -26.26
CA GLY A 71 27.88 -0.88 -27.13
C GLY A 71 26.56 -0.56 -26.42
N PRO A 72 25.40 -1.00 -26.96
CA PRO A 72 24.11 -0.76 -26.34
C PRO A 72 24.03 -1.34 -24.92
N PRO A 73 23.49 -0.59 -23.94
CA PRO A 73 23.29 -1.10 -22.59
C PRO A 73 22.21 -2.20 -22.57
N PRO A 74 22.11 -2.98 -21.48
CA PRO A 74 21.02 -3.95 -21.32
C PRO A 74 19.65 -3.29 -21.56
N PRO A 75 18.74 -3.94 -22.32
CA PRO A 75 17.43 -3.38 -22.61
C PRO A 75 16.66 -2.99 -21.35
N GLY A 76 16.03 -1.81 -21.37
CA GLY A 76 15.25 -1.30 -20.23
C GLY A 76 16.06 -0.83 -19.03
N ALA A 77 17.40 -0.94 -19.01
CA ALA A 77 18.20 -0.52 -17.86
C ALA A 77 18.06 0.98 -17.56
N TRP A 78 18.06 1.82 -18.60
CA TRP A 78 17.80 3.26 -18.43
C TRP A 78 16.39 3.54 -17.90
N GLN A 79 15.39 2.77 -18.32
CA GLN A 79 14.03 2.93 -17.80
C GLN A 79 13.98 2.64 -16.31
N TRP A 80 14.66 1.60 -15.82
CA TRP A 80 14.76 1.34 -14.37
C TRP A 80 15.53 2.43 -13.61
N ALA A 81 16.58 2.99 -14.22
CA ALA A 81 17.38 4.05 -13.61
C ALA A 81 16.63 5.38 -13.49
N THR A 82 15.65 5.65 -14.36
CA THR A 82 14.90 6.93 -14.40
C THR A 82 13.44 6.80 -13.98
N ARG A 83 12.94 5.58 -13.77
CA ARG A 83 11.57 5.33 -13.32
C ARG A 83 11.27 6.15 -12.07
N PRO A 84 10.12 6.85 -11.99
CA PRO A 84 9.70 7.48 -10.74
C PRO A 84 9.60 6.44 -9.62
N ALA A 85 10.07 6.77 -8.41
CA ALA A 85 9.83 5.93 -7.25
C ALA A 85 8.31 5.83 -6.98
N PRO A 86 7.81 4.70 -6.45
CA PRO A 86 6.39 4.53 -6.18
C PRO A 86 5.85 5.64 -5.27
N GLN A 87 4.75 6.23 -5.67
CA GLN A 87 4.08 7.28 -4.91
C GLN A 87 3.20 6.68 -3.81
N PRO A 88 2.90 7.43 -2.74
CA PRO A 88 1.98 6.99 -1.70
C PRO A 88 0.63 6.49 -2.21
N SER A 89 0.11 7.10 -3.28
CA SER A 89 -1.15 6.70 -3.93
C SER A 89 -1.09 5.35 -4.66
N GLU A 90 0.10 4.82 -4.92
CA GLU A 90 0.28 3.52 -5.58
C GLU A 90 0.33 2.36 -4.56
N TRP A 91 0.43 2.63 -3.27
CA TRP A 91 0.43 1.58 -2.25
C TRP A 91 -0.93 0.86 -2.19
N VAL A 92 -0.87 -0.47 -2.22
CA VAL A 92 -2.03 -1.34 -2.04
C VAL A 92 -2.00 -1.86 -0.62
N ASP A 93 -2.93 -1.39 0.21
CA ASP A 93 -3.13 -1.93 1.56
C ASP A 93 -3.48 -3.42 1.45
N PRO A 94 -2.66 -4.34 1.98
CA PRO A 94 -2.95 -5.77 1.92
C PRO A 94 -4.08 -6.17 2.87
N ASN A 95 -4.43 -5.33 3.85
CA ASN A 95 -5.53 -5.55 4.77
C ASN A 95 -6.49 -4.36 4.72
N PRO A 96 -7.11 -4.08 3.56
CA PRO A 96 -8.08 -3.01 3.49
C PRO A 96 -9.23 -3.44 4.42
N GLY A 97 -9.54 -2.61 5.41
CA GLY A 97 -10.71 -2.84 6.25
C GLY A 97 -11.99 -3.04 5.41
N PRO A 98 -13.10 -3.50 6.01
CA PRO A 98 -14.32 -3.75 5.26
C PRO A 98 -14.73 -2.51 4.47
N SER A 99 -15.02 -2.70 3.19
CA SER A 99 -15.48 -1.62 2.33
C SER A 99 -16.80 -1.03 2.84
N THR A 100 -17.11 0.21 2.47
CA THR A 100 -18.37 0.86 2.85
C THR A 100 -19.61 0.03 2.43
N ARG A 101 -19.52 -0.69 1.31
CA ARG A 101 -20.59 -1.58 0.83
C ARG A 101 -20.74 -2.84 1.70
N GLU A 102 -19.63 -3.41 2.15
CA GLU A 102 -19.66 -4.55 3.08
C GLU A 102 -20.21 -4.12 4.44
N VAL A 103 -19.79 -2.96 4.95
CA VAL A 103 -20.35 -2.38 6.18
C VAL A 103 -21.86 -2.15 6.04
N ALA A 104 -22.34 -1.60 4.92
CA ALA A 104 -23.76 -1.42 4.66
C ALA A 104 -24.53 -2.76 4.57
N THR A 105 -23.92 -3.79 3.99
CA THR A 105 -24.52 -5.13 3.89
C THR A 105 -24.60 -5.81 5.25
N TYR A 106 -23.55 -5.72 6.07
CA TYR A 106 -23.58 -6.23 7.44
C TYR A 106 -24.62 -5.49 8.31
N ALA A 107 -24.74 -4.18 8.15
CA ALA A 107 -25.76 -3.38 8.81
C ALA A 107 -27.18 -3.78 8.38
N ALA A 108 -27.40 -4.05 7.08
CA ALA A 108 -28.70 -4.49 6.56
C ALA A 108 -29.03 -5.95 6.93
N GLY A 109 -28.02 -6.83 7.04
CA GLY A 109 -28.17 -8.25 7.36
C GLY A 109 -28.18 -8.58 8.86
N GLY A 110 -28.01 -7.59 9.75
CA GLY A 110 -28.05 -7.77 11.20
C GLY A 110 -26.80 -8.42 11.84
N ALA A 111 -25.77 -8.74 11.07
CA ALA A 111 -24.52 -9.32 11.56
C ALA A 111 -23.55 -8.21 12.01
N ALA A 112 -23.87 -7.55 13.13
CA ALA A 112 -23.01 -6.52 13.68
C ALA A 112 -21.84 -7.18 14.46
N ALA A 113 -20.63 -7.12 13.90
CA ALA A 113 -19.41 -7.38 14.67
C ALA A 113 -19.42 -6.50 15.94
N VAL A 114 -18.92 -7.01 17.06
CA VAL A 114 -19.14 -6.49 18.44
C VAL A 114 -18.91 -4.98 18.60
N GLY A 115 -18.03 -4.35 17.80
CA GLY A 115 -17.86 -2.88 17.76
C GLY A 115 -18.92 -2.12 16.93
N ALA A 116 -19.38 -2.69 15.82
CA ALA A 116 -20.48 -2.14 15.01
C ALA A 116 -21.82 -2.23 15.73
N GLY A 117 -22.02 -3.26 16.56
CA GLY A 117 -23.27 -3.43 17.33
C GLY A 117 -23.56 -2.25 18.26
N TYR A 118 -22.54 -1.72 18.94
CA TYR A 118 -22.70 -0.55 19.81
C TYR A 118 -22.97 0.74 19.04
N LEU A 119 -22.35 0.92 17.86
CA LEU A 119 -22.60 2.08 16.99
C LEU A 119 -23.98 2.01 16.31
N LEU A 120 -24.42 0.82 15.88
CA LEU A 120 -25.78 0.58 15.40
C LEU A 120 -26.80 0.83 16.52
N TYR A 121 -26.58 0.28 17.70
CA TYR A 121 -27.42 0.52 18.88
C TYR A 121 -27.54 2.03 19.18
N ARG A 122 -26.41 2.76 19.15
CA ARG A 122 -26.39 4.20 19.38
C ARG A 122 -27.10 4.99 18.27
N GLY A 123 -26.92 4.62 17.00
CA GLY A 123 -27.63 5.23 15.86
C GLY A 123 -29.14 4.98 15.91
N ILE A 124 -29.56 3.73 16.18
CA ILE A 124 -30.97 3.36 16.32
C ILE A 124 -31.61 4.07 17.52
N ARG A 125 -30.90 4.21 18.64
CA ARG A 125 -31.40 4.95 19.80
C ARG A 125 -31.50 6.46 19.56
N MET A 126 -30.85 7.00 18.51
CA MET A 126 -31.01 8.39 18.05
C MET A 126 -32.08 8.56 16.96
N LEU A 127 -32.63 7.47 16.38
CA LEU A 127 -33.76 7.55 15.44
C LEU A 127 -35.01 8.25 15.98
N PRO A 128 -35.36 8.17 17.30
CA PRO A 128 -36.47 8.94 17.83
C PRO A 128 -36.30 10.43 17.54
N SER A 129 -35.08 10.99 17.54
CA SER A 129 -34.87 12.42 17.31
C SER A 129 -34.98 12.90 15.85
N LEU A 130 -35.05 12.00 14.86
CA LEU A 130 -34.98 12.34 13.43
C LEU A 130 -36.34 12.58 12.76
N PHE A 131 -37.45 12.27 13.43
CA PHE A 131 -38.81 12.52 12.94
C PHE A 131 -39.70 13.19 14.00
N PRO A 132 -39.45 14.49 14.32
CA PRO A 132 -40.26 15.25 15.27
C PRO A 132 -41.79 15.16 15.07
N PRO A 133 -42.33 15.09 13.82
CA PRO A 133 -43.77 15.06 13.60
C PRO A 133 -44.48 13.75 14.03
N LEU A 134 -43.73 12.66 14.32
CA LEU A 134 -44.31 11.33 14.58
C LEU A 134 -44.26 10.91 16.07
N TRP A 135 -43.86 11.80 16.99
CA TRP A 135 -43.78 11.51 18.43
C TRP A 135 -45.13 11.33 19.11
N GLY A 136 -46.18 11.95 18.58
CA GLY A 136 -47.54 11.80 19.10
C GLY A 136 -48.19 10.42 18.84
N THR A 137 -47.54 9.57 18.02
CA THR A 137 -48.06 8.24 17.64
C THR A 137 -47.35 7.08 18.31
N ILE A 138 -46.35 7.33 19.17
CA ILE A 138 -45.66 6.25 19.90
C ILE A 138 -46.50 5.88 21.13
N PRO A 139 -47.08 4.67 21.21
CA PRO A 139 -47.81 4.24 22.40
C PRO A 139 -46.87 4.24 23.61
N ALA A 140 -47.35 4.75 24.75
CA ALA A 140 -46.55 5.00 25.97
C ALA A 140 -45.74 3.79 26.48
N ASN A 141 -46.13 2.59 26.07
CA ASN A 141 -45.52 1.31 26.43
C ASN A 141 -44.11 1.11 25.84
N LEU A 142 -43.68 1.97 24.90
CA LEU A 142 -42.34 1.93 24.28
C LEU A 142 -41.40 3.05 24.78
N ALA A 143 -41.91 3.98 25.60
CA ALA A 143 -41.20 5.19 26.01
C ALA A 143 -40.66 5.14 27.45
N ILE A 144 -40.93 4.07 28.20
CA ILE A 144 -40.48 3.90 29.59
C ILE A 144 -39.53 2.70 29.62
N PRO A 145 -38.31 2.85 30.20
CA PRO A 145 -37.25 1.84 30.15
C PRO A 145 -37.57 0.54 30.88
#